data_AF-A0A9X2BEF0-F1
#
_entry.id   AF-A0A9X2BEF0-F1
#
_cell.length_a   1.000
_cell.length_b   1.000
_cell.length_c   1.000
_cell.angle_alpha   90.00
_cell.angle_beta   90.00
_cell.angle_gamma   90.00
#
_symmetry.space_group_name_H-M   'P 1'
#
loop_
_entity.id
_entity.type
_entity.pdbx_description
1 polymer ?
#
loop_
_entity_poly.entity_id
_entity_poly.type
_entity_poly.pdbx_seq_one_letter_code
_entity_poly.pdbx_strand_id
1 'polypeptide(L)'
;MGQNISFYFIENPDFIFFTVNEVMSGKLHNLAMVNKMKSLEQSHFADQLKELYATGKIGFHPVNILWNITGMIFFPFLTRLRMLDSGYFNSEEFTNLMLERKKLIPIWVRQSIS
;
A
#
# COMPACT_ATOMS: atom_id res chain seq x y z
N MET A 1 -13.92 -22.57 8.23
CA MET A 1 -14.19 -21.16 8.58
C MET A 1 -13.01 -20.33 8.10
N GLY A 2 -12.96 -20.05 6.79
CA GLY A 2 -11.87 -19.26 6.21
C GLY A 2 -12.11 -17.81 6.60
N GLN A 3 -11.17 -17.21 7.35
CA GLN A 3 -11.23 -15.79 7.63
C GLN A 3 -11.21 -15.05 6.30
N ASN A 4 -12.36 -14.53 5.88
CA ASN A 4 -12.45 -13.52 4.86
C ASN A 4 -11.71 -12.31 5.41
N ILE A 5 -10.39 -12.26 5.17
CA ILE A 5 -9.60 -11.05 5.37
C ILE A 5 -10.10 -10.08 4.30
N SER A 6 -11.18 -9.39 4.65
CA SER A 6 -11.63 -8.26 3.88
C SER A 6 -10.47 -7.30 3.73
N PHE A 7 -10.22 -6.84 2.50
CA PHE A 7 -9.17 -5.85 2.29
C PHE A 7 -9.66 -4.58 2.99
N TYR A 8 -9.03 -4.22 4.11
CA TYR A 8 -9.50 -3.15 5.00
C TYR A 8 -9.85 -1.85 4.25
N PHE A 9 -9.11 -1.54 3.18
CA PHE A 9 -9.34 -0.36 2.34
C PHE A 9 -10.57 -0.45 1.41
N ILE A 10 -11.04 -1.66 1.07
CA ILE A 10 -12.34 -1.85 0.39
C ILE A 10 -13.48 -1.50 1.35
N GLU A 11 -13.37 -1.89 2.62
CA GLU A 11 -14.38 -1.58 3.64
C GLU A 11 -14.30 -0.13 4.15
N ASN A 12 -13.09 0.44 4.13
CA ASN A 12 -12.80 1.76 4.71
C ASN A 12 -12.02 2.63 3.70
N PRO A 13 -12.59 2.97 2.53
CA PRO A 13 -11.89 3.76 1.51
C PRO A 13 -11.52 5.17 2.03
N ASP A 14 -12.32 5.74 2.91
CA ASP A 14 -12.07 7.07 3.52
C ASP A 14 -10.79 7.10 4.36
N PHE A 15 -10.38 5.95 4.89
CA PHE A 15 -9.12 5.84 5.64
C PHE A 15 -7.91 6.17 4.76
N ILE A 16 -7.95 5.84 3.46
CA ILE A 16 -6.88 6.21 2.52
C ILE A 16 -6.80 7.73 2.36
N PHE A 17 -7.93 8.40 2.16
CA PHE A 17 -7.98 9.86 2.03
C PHE A 17 -7.53 10.56 3.31
N PHE A 18 -8.00 10.09 4.47
CA PHE A 18 -7.52 10.57 5.77
C PHE A 18 -6.00 10.42 5.91
N THR A 19 -5.46 9.23 5.62
CA THR A 19 -4.02 8.95 5.73
C THR A 19 -3.20 9.87 4.83
N VAL A 20 -3.64 10.10 3.59
CA VAL A 20 -2.95 11.01 2.67
C VAL A 20 -3.02 12.45 3.16
N ASN A 21 -4.17 12.91 3.66
CA ASN A 21 -4.32 14.26 4.19
C ASN A 21 -3.41 14.51 5.42
N GLU A 22 -3.29 13.54 6.33
CA GLU A 22 -2.38 13.64 7.48
C GLU A 22 -0.91 13.72 7.05
N VAL A 23 -0.50 12.92 6.06
CA VAL A 23 0.88 12.98 5.51
C VAL A 23 1.13 14.31 4.81
N MET A 24 0.23 14.73 3.91
CA MET A 24 0.40 15.91 3.06
C MET A 24 0.30 17.22 3.84
N SER A 25 -0.44 17.24 4.94
CA SER A 25 -0.55 18.43 5.79
C SER A 25 0.74 18.72 6.58
N GLY A 26 1.72 17.79 6.61
CA GLY A 26 2.93 17.90 7.42
C GLY A 26 2.66 17.86 8.92
N LYS A 27 1.39 17.67 9.29
CA LYS A 27 0.86 17.71 10.63
C LYS A 27 0.76 16.27 11.12
N LEU A 28 1.90 15.69 11.50
CA LEU A 28 1.95 14.39 12.19
C LEU A 28 1.48 14.52 13.66
N HIS A 29 0.27 15.06 13.88
CA HIS A 29 -0.32 15.19 15.22
C HIS A 29 -0.77 13.81 15.75
N ASN A 30 -0.94 12.83 14.86
CA ASN A 30 -1.32 11.48 15.23
C ASN A 30 -0.09 10.61 15.54
N LEU A 31 0.32 10.61 16.81
CA LEU A 31 1.41 9.78 17.33
C LEU A 31 1.20 8.28 17.03
N ALA A 32 -0.04 7.79 17.00
CA ALA A 32 -0.32 6.39 16.68
C ALA A 32 0.02 6.06 15.22
N MET A 33 -0.23 6.98 14.29
CA MET A 33 0.15 6.85 12.88
C MET A 33 1.68 6.89 12.71
N VAL A 34 2.36 7.81 13.37
CA VAL A 34 3.85 7.88 13.39
C VAL A 34 4.45 6.59 13.92
N ASN A 35 3.94 6.08 15.05
CA ASN A 35 4.43 4.85 15.66
C ASN A 35 4.17 3.62 14.77
N LYS A 36 3.04 3.57 14.07
CA LYS A 36 2.77 2.52 13.07
C LYS A 36 3.73 2.60 11.89
N MET A 37 4.03 3.78 11.37
CA MET A 37 5.05 3.93 10.32
C MET A 37 6.43 3.46 10.78
N LYS A 38 6.86 3.83 11.99
CA LYS A 38 8.11 3.34 12.59
C LYS A 38 8.12 1.81 12.75
N SER A 39 6.98 1.22 13.12
CA SER A 39 6.88 -0.24 13.26
C SER A 39 7.07 -0.98 11.91
N LEU A 40 6.75 -0.34 10.78
CA LEU A 40 7.03 -0.90 9.45
C LEU A 40 8.54 -0.93 9.16
N GLU A 41 9.29 0.08 9.60
CA GLU A 41 10.76 0.12 9.47
C GLU A 41 11.48 -0.92 10.34
N GLN A 42 10.81 -1.38 11.40
CA GLN A 42 11.24 -2.43 12.33
C GLN A 42 10.68 -3.81 11.96
N SER A 43 10.00 -3.92 10.81
CA SER A 43 9.44 -5.20 10.37
C SER A 43 10.53 -6.11 9.81
N HIS A 44 10.31 -7.42 9.91
CA HIS A 44 11.17 -8.43 9.28
C HIS A 44 11.35 -8.19 7.77
N PHE A 45 10.30 -7.68 7.10
CA PHE A 45 10.37 -7.30 5.69
C PHE A 45 11.37 -6.15 5.44
N ALA A 46 11.37 -5.13 6.28
CA ALA A 46 12.33 -4.03 6.17
C ALA A 46 13.77 -4.51 6.39
N ASP A 47 13.99 -5.43 7.31
CA ASP A 47 15.33 -5.99 7.55
C ASP A 47 15.82 -6.83 6.37
N GLN A 48 14.95 -7.63 5.76
CA GLN A 48 15.26 -8.35 4.52
C GLN A 48 15.66 -7.40 3.38
N LEU A 49 14.95 -6.27 3.20
CA LEU A 49 15.30 -5.30 2.17
C LEU A 49 16.63 -4.60 2.46
N LYS A 50 16.92 -4.29 3.73
CA LYS A 50 18.23 -3.72 4.13
C LYS A 50 19.36 -4.70 3.84
N GLU A 51 19.17 -5.99 4.10
CA GLU A 51 20.16 -7.03 3.81
C GLU A 51 20.42 -7.17 2.30
N LEU A 52 19.36 -7.20 1.49
CA LEU A 52 19.49 -7.24 0.02
C LEU A 52 20.26 -6.03 -0.52
N TYR A 53 20.04 -4.85 0.06
CA TYR A 53 20.79 -3.64 -0.29
C TYR A 53 22.25 -3.72 0.16
N ALA A 54 22.50 -4.11 1.41
CA ALA A 54 23.85 -4.23 1.96
C ALA A 54 24.71 -5.27 1.23
N THR A 55 24.10 -6.35 0.73
CA THR A 55 24.76 -7.39 -0.06
C THR A 55 24.88 -7.07 -1.56
N GLY A 56 24.40 -5.90 -2.00
CA GLY A 56 24.45 -5.48 -3.39
C GLY A 56 23.50 -6.23 -4.33
N LYS A 57 22.59 -7.05 -3.80
CA LYS A 57 21.58 -7.78 -4.59
C LYS A 57 20.54 -6.85 -5.21
N ILE A 58 20.28 -5.70 -4.58
CA ILE A 58 19.51 -4.61 -5.16
C ILE A 58 20.37 -3.35 -5.25
N GLY A 59 20.34 -2.67 -6.41
CA GLY A 59 21.14 -1.48 -6.68
C GLY A 59 20.49 -0.14 -6.32
N PHE A 60 19.36 -0.18 -5.61
CA PHE A 60 18.59 1.02 -5.22
C PHE A 60 18.25 1.01 -3.74
N HIS A 61 17.98 2.19 -3.19
CA HIS A 61 17.64 2.34 -1.78
C HIS A 61 16.30 1.60 -1.44
N PRO A 62 16.23 0.83 -0.34
CA PRO A 62 15.03 0.07 0.07
C PRO A 62 13.72 0.87 0.13
N VAL A 63 13.81 2.17 0.43
CA VAL A 63 12.63 3.06 0.49
C VAL A 63 11.83 3.09 -0.81
N ASN A 64 12.48 2.89 -1.97
CA ASN A 64 11.79 2.88 -3.26
C ASN A 64 10.77 1.74 -3.33
N ILE A 65 11.07 0.58 -2.75
CA ILE A 65 10.13 -0.55 -2.67
C ILE A 65 8.95 -0.21 -1.76
N LEU A 66 9.22 0.45 -0.63
CA LEU A 66 8.17 0.89 0.28
C LEU A 66 7.22 1.88 -0.42
N TRP A 67 7.76 2.87 -1.13
CA TRP A 67 6.95 3.82 -1.90
C TRP A 67 6.15 3.15 -3.02
N ASN A 68 6.75 2.19 -3.73
CA ASN A 68 6.04 1.44 -4.77
C ASN A 68 4.89 0.63 -4.17
N ILE A 69 5.09 -0.04 -3.04
CA ILE A 69 4.02 -0.79 -2.34
C ILE A 69 2.90 0.16 -1.92
N THR A 70 3.24 1.29 -1.27
CA THR A 70 2.25 2.28 -0.84
C THR A 70 1.47 2.82 -2.03
N GLY A 71 2.14 3.20 -3.12
CA GLY A 71 1.50 3.68 -4.35
C GLY A 71 0.58 2.64 -4.97
N MET A 72 1.02 1.38 -5.07
CA MET A 72 0.21 0.27 -5.59
C MET A 72 -1.04 0.01 -4.75
N ILE A 73 -1.01 0.25 -3.44
CA ILE A 73 -2.16 0.06 -2.55
C ILE A 73 -3.07 1.28 -2.56
N PHE A 74 -2.53 2.50 -2.42
CA PHE A 74 -3.33 3.70 -2.14
C PHE A 74 -3.93 4.31 -3.41
N PHE A 75 -3.17 4.33 -4.51
CA PHE A 75 -3.56 5.04 -5.73
C PHE A 75 -4.92 4.60 -6.30
N PRO A 76 -5.26 3.29 -6.38
CA PRO A 76 -6.57 2.88 -6.87
C PRO A 76 -7.73 3.49 -6.08
N PHE A 77 -7.61 3.58 -4.75
CA PHE A 77 -8.65 4.16 -3.89
C PHE A 77 -8.74 5.68 -4.03
N LEU A 78 -7.61 6.36 -4.19
CA LEU A 78 -7.59 7.80 -4.48
C LEU A 78 -8.30 8.13 -5.79
N THR A 79 -8.19 7.25 -6.80
CA THR A 79 -8.84 7.44 -8.10
C THR A 79 -10.26 6.88 -8.17
N ARG A 80 -10.73 6.16 -7.14
CA ARG A 80 -11.99 5.40 -7.18
C ARG A 80 -13.18 6.27 -7.58
N LEU A 81 -13.38 7.41 -6.92
CA LEU A 81 -14.49 8.32 -7.20
C LEU A 81 -14.52 8.73 -8.68
N ARG A 82 -13.36 9.16 -9.20
CA ARG A 82 -13.23 9.58 -10.59
C ARG A 82 -13.52 8.44 -11.57
N MET A 83 -13.06 7.23 -11.27
CA MET A 83 -13.30 6.06 -12.12
C MET A 83 -14.79 5.68 -12.16
N LEU A 84 -15.47 5.71 -11.01
CA LEU A 84 -16.91 5.42 -10.94
C LEU A 84 -17.74 6.50 -11.63
N ASP A 85 -17.43 7.79 -11.39
CA ASP A 85 -18.13 8.92 -12.01
C ASP A 85 -17.97 8.93 -13.54
N SER A 86 -16.83 8.45 -14.04
CA SER A 86 -16.57 8.33 -15.48
C SER A 86 -17.29 7.14 -16.13
N GLY A 87 -17.88 6.23 -15.35
CA GLY A 87 -18.46 4.98 -15.84
C GLY A 87 -17.43 3.95 -16.32
N TYR A 88 -16.14 4.15 -16.03
CA TYR A 88 -15.07 3.24 -16.44
C TYR A 88 -15.16 1.89 -15.70
N PHE A 89 -15.61 1.91 -14.43
CA PHE A 89 -15.97 0.73 -13.66
C PHE A 89 -17.23 1.02 -12.84
N ASN A 90 -18.01 -0.02 -12.54
CA ASN A 90 -18.97 0.01 -11.45
C ASN A 90 -18.30 -0.39 -10.11
N SER A 91 -19.03 -0.26 -8.99
CA SER A 91 -18.48 -0.53 -7.66
C SER A 91 -18.07 -2.00 -7.45
N GLU A 92 -18.77 -2.94 -8.06
CA GLU A 92 -18.47 -4.37 -7.97
C GLU A 92 -17.21 -4.72 -8.77
N GLU A 93 -17.11 -4.23 -10.01
CA GLU A 93 -15.93 -4.37 -10.86
C GLU A 93 -14.68 -3.80 -10.18
N PHE A 94 -14.78 -2.60 -9.60
CA PHE A 94 -13.69 -2.01 -8.84
C PHE A 94 -13.27 -2.90 -7.67
N THR A 95 -14.25 -3.44 -6.91
CA THR A 95 -13.98 -4.32 -5.77
C THR A 95 -13.26 -5.60 -6.20
N ASN A 96 -13.71 -6.21 -7.29
CA ASN A 96 -13.08 -7.42 -7.85
C ASN A 96 -11.63 -7.16 -8.27
N LEU A 97 -11.36 -6.01 -8.89
CA LEU A 97 -9.99 -5.59 -9.21
C LEU A 97 -9.15 -5.40 -7.94
N MET A 98 -9.70 -4.86 -6.85
CA MET A 98 -8.93 -4.69 -5.60
C MET A 98 -8.61 -6.05 -4.95
N LEU A 99 -9.54 -7.01 -5.01
CA LEU A 99 -9.30 -8.38 -4.53
C LEU A 99 -8.27 -9.11 -5.39
N GLU A 100 -8.25 -8.86 -6.70
CA GLU A 100 -7.20 -9.35 -7.58
C GLU A 100 -5.85 -8.73 -7.23
N ARG A 101 -5.77 -7.40 -7.10
CA ARG A 101 -4.54 -6.68 -6.72
C ARG A 101 -3.96 -7.16 -5.40
N LYS A 102 -4.80 -7.50 -4.42
CA LYS A 102 -4.36 -8.11 -3.15
C LYS A 102 -3.49 -9.36 -3.37
N LYS A 103 -3.80 -10.17 -4.39
CA LYS A 103 -3.04 -11.38 -4.75
C LYS A 103 -1.80 -11.05 -5.57
N LEU A 104 -1.88 -10.05 -6.45
CA LEU A 104 -0.81 -9.71 -7.40
C LEU A 104 0.31 -8.84 -6.82
N ILE A 105 0.02 -7.93 -5.88
CA ILE A 105 1.02 -7.02 -5.30
C ILE A 105 2.23 -7.78 -4.72
N PRO A 106 2.09 -8.84 -3.92
CA PRO A 106 3.24 -9.60 -3.42
C PRO A 106 4.10 -10.22 -4.54
N ILE A 107 3.49 -10.60 -5.66
CA ILE A 107 4.19 -11.18 -6.82
C ILE A 107 5.00 -10.08 -7.54
N TRP A 108 4.38 -8.92 -7.78
CA TRP A 108 5.06 -7.78 -8.41
C TRP A 108 6.21 -7.24 -7.56
N VAL A 109 6.04 -7.19 -6.23
CA VAL A 109 7.12 -6.80 -5.30
C VAL A 109 8.28 -7.76 -5.40
N ARG A 110 8.02 -9.07 -5.41
CA ARG A 110 9.07 -10.08 -5.57
C ARG A 110 9.85 -9.89 -6.87
N GLN A 111 9.16 -9.65 -7.97
CA GLN A 111 9.77 -9.39 -9.28
C GLN A 111 10.58 -8.09 -9.32
N SER A 112 10.27 -7.12 -8.45
CA SER A 112 11.01 -5.86 -8.37
C SER A 112 12.33 -5.98 -7.61
N ILE A 113 12.55 -7.09 -6.89
CA ILE A 113 13.74 -7.33 -6.04
C ILE A 113 14.53 -8.59 -6.44
N SER A 114 14.07 -9.33 -7.46
CA SER A 114 14.69 -10.55 -8.01
C SER A 114 15.28 -10.29 -9.38
#